data_AF-A0A7Y7I1G7-F1
#
_entry.id   AF-A0A7Y7I1G7-F1
#
_cell.length_a   1.000
_cell.length_b   1.000
_cell.length_c   1.000
_cell.angle_alpha   90.00
_cell.angle_beta   90.00
_cell.angle_gamma   90.00
#
_symmetry.space_group_name_H-M   'P 1'
#
loop_
_entity.id
_entity.type
_entity.pdbx_description
1 polymer ?
#
loop_
_entity_poly.entity_id
_entity_poly.type
_entity_poly.pdbx_seq_one_letter_code
_entity_poly.pdbx_strand_id
1 'polypeptide(L)'
;MKIDHRCTRQTEAELKRRELALQEAFTQRGRSVSAWTAWKVAAERFRSYESPVFELWSDEAREGVLQGKGAWRESAILYIEMGPRFFRSGYLRDRLCHLLKQSDLSEQERSSVLRSLLTSLTRRPSTGRFCHDCRLAVRWADDEFAARVREISTRKDRWTGGRARRMLHAIEQDKIKRG
;
A
#
# COMPACT_ATOMS: atom_id res chain seq x y z
N MET A 1 10.26 -6.95 15.68
CA MET A 1 8.89 -6.48 16.00
C MET A 1 7.93 -6.96 14.90
N LYS A 2 6.71 -7.43 15.21
CA LYS A 2 5.72 -7.86 14.20
C LYS A 2 4.63 -6.81 14.08
N ILE A 3 4.40 -6.30 12.86
CA ILE A 3 3.30 -5.37 12.59
C ILE A 3 2.14 -6.20 12.07
N ASP A 4 1.10 -6.30 12.90
CA ASP A 4 -0.05 -7.13 12.63
C ASP A 4 -1.27 -6.32 12.15
N HIS A 5 -2.39 -7.04 11.99
CA HIS A 5 -3.64 -6.46 11.53
C HIS A 5 -4.18 -5.40 12.52
N ARG A 6 -4.09 -5.69 13.82
CA ARG A 6 -4.61 -4.78 14.85
C ARG A 6 -3.84 -3.47 14.86
N CYS A 7 -2.50 -3.55 14.85
CA CYS A 7 -1.61 -2.41 14.77
C CYS A 7 -1.95 -1.53 13.56
N THR A 8 -2.06 -2.14 12.38
CA THR A 8 -2.37 -1.42 11.14
C THR A 8 -3.72 -0.70 11.18
N ARG A 9 -4.77 -1.33 11.74
CA ARG A 9 -6.09 -0.70 11.89
C ARG A 9 -6.11 0.41 12.93
N GLN A 10 -5.38 0.26 14.03
CA GLN A 10 -5.26 1.30 15.05
C GLN A 10 -4.58 2.54 14.47
N THR A 11 -3.49 2.37 13.72
CA THR A 11 -2.82 3.47 13.00
C THR A 11 -3.76 4.19 12.04
N GLU A 12 -4.53 3.43 11.25
CA GLU A 12 -5.52 3.98 10.32
C GLU A 12 -6.55 4.86 11.05
N ALA A 13 -7.11 4.37 12.16
CA ALA A 13 -8.07 5.11 12.96
C ALA A 13 -7.48 6.37 13.61
N GLU A 14 -6.30 6.25 14.24
CA GLU A 14 -5.67 7.35 14.98
C GLU A 14 -5.16 8.48 14.08
N LEU A 15 -4.61 8.15 12.90
CA LEU A 15 -4.22 9.15 11.91
C LEU A 15 -5.43 9.84 11.29
N LYS A 16 -6.49 9.08 10.97
CA LYS A 16 -7.74 9.67 10.45
C LYS A 16 -8.35 10.64 11.47
N ARG A 17 -8.36 10.28 12.76
CA ARG A 17 -8.85 11.15 13.82
C ARG A 17 -8.06 12.47 13.90
N ARG A 18 -6.73 12.41 13.80
CA ARG A 18 -5.86 13.60 13.83
C ARG A 18 -5.99 14.44 12.57
N GLU A 19 -6.13 13.80 11.40
CA GLU A 19 -6.35 14.49 10.13
C GLU A 19 -7.65 15.30 10.16
N LEU A 20 -8.74 14.72 10.66
CA LEU A 20 -10.02 15.42 10.84
C LEU A 20 -9.88 16.61 11.79
N ALA A 21 -9.26 16.43 12.95
CA ALA A 21 -9.03 17.53 13.90
C ALA A 21 -8.17 18.66 13.30
N LEU A 22 -7.17 18.31 12.47
CA LEU A 22 -6.35 19.29 11.76
C LEU A 22 -7.18 20.05 10.71
N GLN A 23 -8.02 19.37 9.94
CA GLN A 23 -8.89 19.99 8.92
C GLN A 23 -9.90 20.95 9.55
N GLU A 24 -10.53 20.54 10.66
CA GLU A 24 -11.45 21.38 11.44
C GLU A 24 -10.74 22.63 11.96
N ALA A 25 -9.59 22.47 12.62
CA ALA A 25 -8.83 23.60 13.14
C ALA A 25 -8.32 24.53 12.03
N PHE A 26 -7.91 23.98 10.88
CA PHE A 26 -7.49 24.77 9.72
C PHE A 26 -8.62 25.65 9.19
N THR A 27 -9.86 25.15 9.16
CA THR A 27 -11.03 25.90 8.71
C THR A 27 -11.33 27.10 9.62
N GLN A 28 -11.07 26.96 10.92
CA GLN A 28 -11.33 27.99 11.93
C GLN A 28 -10.16 28.97 12.14
N ARG A 29 -8.96 28.66 11.64
CA ARG A 29 -7.68 29.29 12.04
C ARG A 29 -7.63 30.82 11.93
N GLY A 30 -8.43 31.42 11.04
CA GLY A 30 -8.45 32.86 10.78
C GLY A 30 -9.41 33.65 11.68
N ARG A 31 -10.23 33.00 12.51
CA ARG A 31 -11.28 33.66 13.29
C ARG A 31 -10.77 34.41 14.53
N SER A 32 -9.63 34.00 15.08
CA SER A 32 -9.04 34.61 16.28
C SER A 32 -7.60 34.13 16.48
N VAL A 33 -6.86 34.81 17.38
CA VAL A 33 -5.54 34.36 17.84
C VAL A 33 -5.62 32.96 18.50
N SER A 34 -6.68 32.69 19.25
CA SER A 34 -6.88 31.37 19.87
C SER A 34 -7.12 30.27 18.83
N ALA A 35 -7.87 30.55 17.76
CA ALA A 35 -8.09 29.61 16.66
C ALA A 35 -6.80 29.32 15.88
N TRP A 36 -5.96 30.33 15.68
CA TRP A 36 -4.63 30.15 15.09
C TRP A 36 -3.74 29.24 15.95
N THR A 37 -3.73 29.44 17.27
CA THR A 37 -2.99 28.58 18.22
C THR A 37 -3.53 27.15 18.20
N ALA A 38 -4.85 26.97 18.21
CA ALA A 38 -5.48 25.65 18.14
C ALA A 38 -5.07 24.88 16.87
N TRP A 39 -5.02 25.57 15.72
CA TRP A 39 -4.53 24.99 14.48
C TRP A 39 -3.05 24.58 14.57
N LYS A 40 -2.17 25.40 15.14
CA LYS A 40 -0.76 25.02 15.35
C LYS A 40 -0.62 23.77 16.21
N VAL A 41 -1.39 23.68 17.30
CA VAL A 41 -1.39 22.51 18.20
C VAL A 41 -1.89 21.26 17.47
N ALA A 42 -2.96 21.37 16.69
CA ALA A 42 -3.46 20.24 15.89
C ALA A 42 -2.44 19.79 14.83
N ALA A 43 -1.78 20.75 14.17
CA ALA A 43 -0.73 20.47 13.20
C ALA A 43 0.47 19.75 13.85
N GLU A 44 0.89 20.19 15.03
CA GLU A 44 1.98 19.54 15.76
C GLU A 44 1.61 18.11 16.17
N ARG A 45 0.43 17.92 16.77
CA ARG A 45 -0.05 16.58 17.16
C ARG A 45 -0.18 15.62 15.98
N PHE A 46 -0.49 16.14 14.79
CA PHE A 46 -0.53 15.33 13.58
C PHE A 46 0.87 14.96 13.09
N ARG A 47 1.81 15.93 13.08
CA ARG A 47 3.20 15.72 12.63
C ARG A 47 4.01 14.84 13.56
N SER A 48 3.81 14.97 14.86
CA SER A 48 4.56 14.25 15.90
C SER A 48 3.99 12.86 16.21
N TYR A 49 2.93 12.43 15.51
CA TYR A 49 2.36 11.11 15.74
C TYR A 49 3.27 10.04 15.17
N GLU A 50 3.74 9.15 16.03
CA GLU A 50 4.46 7.94 15.65
C GLU A 50 3.57 6.72 15.82
N SER A 51 3.70 5.78 14.89
CA SER A 51 2.96 4.53 14.92
C SER A 51 3.93 3.40 14.59
N PRO A 52 3.78 2.20 15.17
CA PRO A 52 4.66 1.07 14.86
C PRO A 52 4.64 0.68 13.37
N VAL A 53 3.56 0.98 12.63
CA VAL A 53 3.51 0.79 11.17
C VAL A 53 4.60 1.59 10.44
N PHE A 54 5.04 2.72 11.00
CA PHE A 54 6.09 3.53 10.40
C PHE A 54 7.47 2.89 10.50
N GLU A 55 7.66 1.90 11.37
CA GLU A 55 8.88 1.09 11.39
C GLU A 55 9.08 0.33 10.08
N LEU A 56 8.02 0.11 9.28
CA LEU A 56 8.19 -0.41 7.93
C LEU A 56 9.04 0.52 7.05
N TRP A 57 9.23 1.79 7.39
CA TRP A 57 10.14 2.73 6.71
C TRP A 57 11.62 2.58 7.08
N SER A 58 11.95 1.85 8.14
CA SER A 58 13.33 1.73 8.62
C SER A 58 14.22 0.95 7.65
N ASP A 59 15.53 1.11 7.83
CA ASP A 59 16.53 0.32 7.11
C ASP A 59 16.54 -1.14 7.59
N GLU A 60 16.23 -1.39 8.86
CA GLU A 60 16.05 -2.74 9.38
C GLU A 60 14.88 -3.45 8.68
N ALA A 61 13.74 -2.77 8.53
CA ALA A 61 12.61 -3.32 7.79
C ALA A 61 12.93 -3.53 6.31
N ARG A 62 13.72 -2.63 5.69
CA ARG A 62 14.19 -2.81 4.31
C ARG A 62 14.99 -4.10 4.15
N GLU A 63 16.02 -4.28 4.96
CA GLU A 63 16.87 -5.46 4.94
C GLU A 63 16.09 -6.73 5.29
N GLY A 64 15.21 -6.63 6.30
CA GLY A 64 14.34 -7.71 6.75
C GLY A 64 13.37 -8.19 5.66
N VAL A 65 12.76 -7.28 4.91
CA VAL A 65 11.90 -7.63 3.77
C VAL A 65 12.72 -8.31 2.67
N LEU A 66 13.86 -7.73 2.26
CA LEU A 66 14.68 -8.25 1.18
C LEU A 66 15.20 -9.67 1.49
N GLN A 67 15.77 -9.87 2.68
CA GLN A 67 16.35 -11.15 3.08
C GLN A 67 15.35 -12.13 3.69
N GLY A 68 14.11 -11.71 3.99
CA GLY A 68 13.13 -12.56 4.67
C GLY A 68 13.47 -12.81 6.12
N LYS A 69 14.17 -11.87 6.77
CA LYS A 69 14.56 -11.96 8.18
C LYS A 69 13.43 -11.48 9.08
N GLY A 70 13.13 -12.29 10.10
CA GLY A 70 12.10 -11.97 11.09
C GLY A 70 10.71 -11.78 10.48
N ALA A 71 9.86 -11.00 11.13
CA ALA A 71 8.47 -10.78 10.72
C ALA A 71 8.29 -9.65 9.69
N TRP A 72 9.38 -9.07 9.17
CA TRP A 72 9.32 -7.87 8.34
C TRP A 72 8.66 -8.11 6.98
N ARG A 73 9.02 -9.21 6.31
CA ARG A 73 8.42 -9.57 5.02
C ARG A 73 6.95 -9.93 5.15
N GLU A 74 6.59 -10.73 6.15
CA GLU A 74 5.19 -11.04 6.47
C GLU A 74 4.38 -9.75 6.73
N SER A 75 4.94 -8.83 7.52
CA SER A 75 4.32 -7.53 7.80
C SER A 75 4.14 -6.68 6.53
N ALA A 76 5.11 -6.70 5.61
CA ALA A 76 5.01 -6.00 4.33
C ALA A 76 3.92 -6.58 3.42
N ILE A 77 3.82 -7.91 3.33
CA ILE A 77 2.77 -8.59 2.56
C ILE A 77 1.40 -8.26 3.15
N LEU A 78 1.25 -8.39 4.48
CA LEU A 78 0.03 -8.04 5.20
C LEU A 78 -0.38 -6.58 4.95
N TYR A 79 0.58 -5.65 4.95
CA TYR A 79 0.30 -4.24 4.68
C TYR A 79 -0.33 -4.04 3.28
N ILE A 80 0.20 -4.70 2.25
CA ILE A 80 -0.34 -4.60 0.89
C ILE A 80 -1.73 -5.23 0.80
N GLU A 81 -1.93 -6.41 1.42
CA GLU A 81 -3.23 -7.09 1.54
C GLU A 81 -4.28 -6.19 2.19
N MET A 82 -3.95 -5.61 3.35
CA MET A 82 -4.85 -4.73 4.08
C MET A 82 -5.12 -3.42 3.34
N GLY A 83 -4.14 -2.90 2.61
CA GLY A 83 -4.18 -1.63 1.88
C GLY A 83 -4.74 -0.46 2.71
N PRO A 84 -4.14 -0.16 3.88
CA PRO A 84 -4.67 0.84 4.81
C PRO A 84 -4.67 2.25 4.21
N ARG A 85 -5.55 3.11 4.72
CA ARG A 85 -5.82 4.46 4.22
C ARG A 85 -5.62 5.51 5.30
N PHE A 86 -4.43 6.07 5.29
CA PHE A 86 -4.06 7.20 6.13
C PHE A 86 -2.98 8.02 5.41
N PHE A 87 -2.61 9.17 5.97
CA PHE A 87 -1.58 10.04 5.41
C PHE A 87 -0.28 9.27 5.10
N ARG A 88 0.18 9.34 3.84
CA ARG A 88 1.36 8.63 3.29
C ARG A 88 1.25 7.10 3.18
N SER A 89 0.10 6.48 3.44
CA SER A 89 -0.05 5.02 3.30
C SER A 89 0.22 4.52 1.87
N GLY A 90 -0.13 5.33 0.88
CA GLY A 90 0.20 5.04 -0.52
C GLY A 90 1.70 5.02 -0.83
N TYR A 91 2.48 5.92 -0.22
CA TYR A 91 3.94 5.94 -0.40
C TYR A 91 4.60 4.74 0.24
N LEU A 92 4.11 4.33 1.41
CA LEU A 92 4.62 3.12 2.07
C LEU A 92 4.30 1.89 1.23
N ARG A 93 3.06 1.79 0.70
CA ARG A 93 2.70 0.70 -0.21
C ARG A 93 3.60 0.64 -1.43
N ASP A 94 3.87 1.78 -2.08
CA ASP A 94 4.76 1.86 -3.23
C ASP A 94 6.16 1.32 -2.90
N ARG A 95 6.72 1.73 -1.76
CA ARG A 95 8.02 1.25 -1.27
C ARG A 95 8.01 -0.26 -1.02
N LEU A 96 6.99 -0.77 -0.34
CA LEU A 96 6.89 -2.21 -0.03
C LEU A 96 6.71 -3.06 -1.30
N CYS A 97 5.94 -2.58 -2.28
CA CYS A 97 5.84 -3.24 -3.59
C CYS A 97 7.21 -3.31 -4.28
N HIS A 98 8.00 -2.23 -4.19
CA HIS A 98 9.35 -2.22 -4.74
C HIS A 98 10.28 -3.24 -4.06
N LEU A 99 10.25 -3.32 -2.73
CA LEU A 99 11.08 -4.26 -1.97
C LEU A 99 10.69 -5.73 -2.23
N LEU A 100 9.39 -6.04 -2.23
CA LEU A 100 8.90 -7.40 -2.51
C LEU A 100 9.17 -7.84 -3.94
N LYS A 101 9.29 -6.90 -4.89
CA LYS A 101 9.72 -7.20 -6.26
C LYS A 101 11.20 -7.65 -6.32
N GLN A 102 12.04 -7.13 -5.41
CA GLN A 102 13.47 -7.43 -5.34
C GLN A 102 13.80 -8.65 -4.47
N SER A 103 12.85 -9.08 -3.63
CA SER A 103 13.04 -10.19 -2.70
C SER A 103 12.96 -11.53 -3.44
N ASP A 104 13.42 -12.62 -2.80
CA ASP A 104 13.08 -13.97 -3.25
C ASP A 104 11.94 -14.50 -2.38
N LEU A 105 10.73 -14.58 -2.95
CA LEU A 105 9.52 -14.93 -2.23
C LEU A 105 9.32 -16.45 -2.28
N SER A 106 9.00 -17.05 -1.13
CA SER A 106 8.49 -18.41 -1.09
C SER A 106 7.17 -18.52 -1.87
N GLU A 107 6.78 -19.74 -2.25
CA GLU A 107 5.54 -19.99 -2.98
C GLU A 107 4.29 -19.47 -2.23
N GLN A 108 4.27 -19.63 -0.90
CA GLN A 108 3.20 -19.13 -0.06
C GLN A 108 3.13 -17.59 -0.05
N GLU A 109 4.28 -16.93 0.07
CA GLU A 109 4.38 -15.47 0.04
C GLU A 109 3.98 -14.90 -1.32
N ARG A 110 4.44 -15.53 -2.40
CA ARG A 110 4.07 -15.20 -3.78
C ARG A 110 2.56 -15.28 -3.94
N SER A 111 1.94 -16.37 -3.51
CA SER A 111 0.50 -16.58 -3.60
C SER A 111 -0.30 -15.49 -2.86
N SER A 112 0.15 -15.10 -1.66
CA SER A 112 -0.46 -14.00 -0.90
C SER A 112 -0.31 -12.65 -1.60
N VAL A 113 0.87 -12.35 -2.16
CA VAL A 113 1.09 -11.13 -2.96
C VAL A 113 0.18 -11.10 -4.18
N LEU A 114 0.08 -12.18 -4.95
CA LEU A 114 -0.77 -12.26 -6.14
C LEU A 114 -2.25 -12.07 -5.78
N ARG A 115 -2.74 -12.70 -4.71
CA ARG A 115 -4.10 -12.50 -4.18
C ARG A 115 -4.37 -11.04 -3.83
N SER A 116 -3.40 -10.39 -3.20
CA SER A 116 -3.46 -8.97 -2.87
C SER A 116 -3.55 -8.08 -4.11
N LEU A 117 -2.76 -8.39 -5.15
CA LEU A 117 -2.80 -7.69 -6.44
C LEU A 117 -4.15 -7.84 -7.13
N LEU A 118 -4.77 -9.03 -7.13
CA LEU A 118 -6.14 -9.22 -7.64
C LEU A 118 -7.15 -8.35 -6.89
N THR A 119 -7.05 -8.31 -5.55
CA THR A 119 -7.91 -7.46 -4.72
C THR A 119 -7.73 -5.97 -5.06
N SER A 120 -6.50 -5.55 -5.36
CA SER A 120 -6.20 -4.16 -5.72
C SER A 120 -6.85 -3.70 -7.04
N LEU A 121 -7.16 -4.62 -7.96
CA LEU A 121 -7.82 -4.32 -9.24
C LEU A 121 -9.27 -3.86 -9.05
N THR A 122 -9.94 -4.39 -8.03
CA THR A 122 -11.35 -4.08 -7.73
C THR A 122 -11.51 -2.93 -6.74
N ARG A 123 -10.50 -2.69 -5.88
CA ARG A 123 -10.57 -1.71 -4.80
C ARG A 123 -10.56 -0.25 -5.31
N ARG A 124 -11.44 0.58 -4.72
CA ARG A 124 -11.56 2.04 -4.96
C ARG A 124 -11.64 2.84 -3.65
N PRO A 125 -11.01 4.03 -3.56
CA PRO A 125 -9.88 4.48 -4.39
C PRO A 125 -8.64 3.58 -4.22
N SER A 126 -7.68 3.69 -5.14
CA SER A 126 -6.41 2.97 -5.05
C SER A 126 -5.60 3.43 -3.85
N THR A 127 -4.95 2.50 -3.15
CA THR A 127 -3.88 2.83 -2.22
C THR A 127 -2.57 2.85 -2.99
N GLY A 128 -1.82 3.95 -2.97
CA GLY A 128 -0.57 4.09 -3.71
C GLY A 128 -0.74 4.20 -5.24
N ARG A 129 0.37 4.13 -5.96
CA ARG A 129 0.42 4.21 -7.43
C ARG A 129 0.34 2.81 -8.04
N PHE A 130 -0.64 2.61 -8.91
CA PHE A 130 -0.88 1.31 -9.56
C PHE A 130 0.28 0.80 -10.43
N CYS A 131 1.19 1.68 -10.87
CA CYS A 131 2.37 1.23 -11.62
C CYS A 131 3.28 0.31 -10.80
N HIS A 132 3.33 0.45 -9.48
CA HIS A 132 4.11 -0.45 -8.61
C HIS A 132 3.46 -1.82 -8.48
N ASP A 133 2.13 -1.89 -8.48
CA ASP A 133 1.40 -3.17 -8.57
C ASP A 133 1.72 -3.89 -9.86
N CYS A 134 1.72 -3.18 -10.98
CA CYS A 134 2.04 -3.76 -12.28
C CYS A 134 3.49 -4.27 -12.29
N ARG A 135 4.44 -3.51 -11.73
CA ARG A 135 5.84 -3.92 -11.63
C ARG A 135 6.06 -5.14 -10.73
N LEU A 136 5.28 -5.26 -9.65
CA LEU A 136 5.31 -6.42 -8.77
C LEU A 136 4.68 -7.64 -9.45
N ALA A 137 3.55 -7.46 -10.13
CA ALA A 137 2.89 -8.49 -10.91
C ALA A 137 3.81 -9.05 -11.99
N VAL A 138 4.51 -8.19 -12.74
CA VAL A 138 5.48 -8.60 -13.77
C VAL A 138 6.56 -9.54 -13.23
N ARG A 139 6.99 -9.37 -11.98
CA ARG A 139 8.03 -10.22 -11.38
C ARG A 139 7.49 -11.61 -11.03
N TRP A 140 6.27 -11.68 -10.52
CA TRP A 140 5.77 -12.85 -9.81
C TRP A 140 4.57 -13.56 -10.46
N ALA A 141 3.99 -12.99 -11.51
CA ALA A 141 2.83 -13.57 -12.18
C ALA A 141 3.15 -14.96 -12.73
N ASP A 142 2.28 -15.92 -12.40
CA ASP A 142 2.16 -17.21 -13.05
C ASP A 142 1.00 -17.21 -14.05
N ASP A 143 0.81 -18.32 -14.75
CA ASP A 143 -0.21 -18.45 -15.78
C ASP A 143 -1.64 -18.40 -15.19
N GLU A 144 -1.83 -18.93 -13.99
CA GLU A 144 -3.11 -18.87 -13.27
C GLU A 144 -3.48 -17.41 -12.96
N PHE A 145 -2.55 -16.64 -12.39
CA PHE A 145 -2.76 -15.23 -12.11
C PHE A 145 -3.03 -14.44 -13.40
N ALA A 146 -2.24 -14.68 -14.46
CA ALA A 146 -2.46 -14.01 -15.75
C ALA A 146 -3.84 -14.33 -16.35
N ALA A 147 -4.30 -15.57 -16.24
CA ALA A 147 -5.65 -15.98 -16.66
C ALA A 147 -6.74 -15.23 -15.88
N ARG A 148 -6.59 -15.09 -14.55
CA ARG A 148 -7.54 -14.31 -13.74
C ARG A 148 -7.53 -12.82 -14.04
N VAL A 149 -6.35 -12.22 -14.24
CA VAL A 149 -6.29 -10.81 -14.66
C VAL A 149 -6.97 -10.63 -16.02
N ARG A 150 -6.77 -11.57 -16.96
CA ARG A 150 -7.43 -11.54 -18.28
C ARG A 150 -8.94 -11.61 -18.18
N GLU A 151 -9.50 -12.48 -17.36
CA GLU A 151 -10.94 -12.54 -17.12
C GLU A 151 -11.46 -11.22 -16.53
N ILE A 152 -10.81 -10.67 -15.50
CA ILE A 152 -11.19 -9.39 -14.90
C ILE A 152 -11.14 -8.25 -15.94
N SER A 153 -10.21 -8.32 -16.89
CA SER A 153 -10.04 -7.32 -17.95
C SER A 153 -11.24 -7.22 -18.91
N THR A 154 -12.06 -8.27 -19.00
CA THR A 154 -13.28 -8.31 -19.82
C THR A 154 -14.46 -7.56 -19.20
N ARG A 155 -14.38 -7.22 -17.90
CA ARG A 155 -15.45 -6.49 -17.22
C ARG A 155 -15.68 -5.13 -17.88
N LYS A 156 -16.95 -4.80 -18.12
CA LYS A 156 -17.38 -3.51 -18.70
C LYS A 156 -17.07 -2.30 -17.81
N ASP A 157 -16.83 -2.53 -16.52
CA ASP A 157 -16.36 -1.49 -15.61
C ASP A 157 -15.05 -0.86 -16.10
N ARG A 158 -15.08 0.45 -16.39
CA ARG A 158 -13.92 1.21 -16.85
C ARG A 158 -12.75 1.14 -15.86
N TRP A 159 -12.99 1.12 -14.55
CA TRP A 159 -11.91 1.11 -13.56
C TRP A 159 -11.24 -0.26 -13.46
N THR A 160 -11.99 -1.29 -13.06
CA THR A 160 -11.47 -2.63 -12.81
C THR A 160 -11.02 -3.27 -14.11
N GLY A 161 -11.83 -3.21 -15.17
CA GLY A 161 -11.44 -3.69 -16.48
C GLY A 161 -10.22 -2.94 -17.03
N GLY A 162 -10.19 -1.61 -16.89
CA GLY A 162 -9.06 -0.78 -17.34
C GLY A 162 -7.76 -1.06 -16.60
N ARG A 163 -7.81 -1.25 -15.27
CA ARG A 163 -6.64 -1.62 -14.46
C ARG A 163 -6.16 -3.03 -14.77
N ALA A 164 -7.08 -3.98 -14.89
CA ALA A 164 -6.74 -5.35 -15.27
C ALA A 164 -6.08 -5.40 -16.65
N ARG A 165 -6.60 -4.67 -17.65
CA ARG A 165 -5.94 -4.54 -18.97
C ARG A 165 -4.53 -3.97 -18.87
N ARG A 166 -4.32 -2.92 -18.06
CA ARG A 166 -2.99 -2.33 -17.85
C ARG A 166 -2.00 -3.30 -17.20
N MET A 167 -2.44 -4.05 -16.19
CA MET A 167 -1.61 -5.06 -15.53
C MET A 167 -1.30 -6.23 -16.46
N LEU A 168 -2.32 -6.74 -17.18
CA LEU A 168 -2.15 -7.82 -18.15
C LEU A 168 -1.15 -7.44 -19.24
N HIS A 169 -1.30 -6.25 -19.82
CA HIS A 169 -0.37 -5.74 -20.83
C HIS A 169 1.06 -5.69 -20.31
N ALA A 170 1.28 -5.23 -19.07
CA ALA A 170 2.62 -5.20 -18.48
C ALA A 170 3.23 -6.61 -18.33
N ILE A 171 2.43 -7.60 -17.92
CA ILE A 171 2.86 -9.00 -17.77
C ILE A 171 3.21 -9.61 -19.14
N GLU A 172 2.35 -9.43 -20.14
CA GLU A 172 2.54 -9.98 -21.48
C GLU A 172 3.77 -9.38 -22.19
N GLN A 173 3.98 -8.07 -22.06
CA GLN A 173 5.16 -7.41 -22.62
C GLN A 173 6.48 -7.89 -21.99
N ASP A 174 6.48 -8.24 -20.71
CA ASP A 174 7.68 -8.78 -20.06
C ASP A 174 7.96 -10.23 -20.48
N LYS A 175 6.92 -11.05 -20.66
CA LYS A 175 7.06 -12.42 -21.20
C LYS A 175 7.69 -12.41 -22.60
N ILE A 176 7.26 -11.50 -23.47
CA ILE A 176 7.82 -11.35 -24.83
C ILE A 176 9.31 -10.97 -24.78
N LYS A 177 9.75 -10.18 -23.80
CA LYS A 177 11.15 -9.76 -23.68
C LYS A 177 12.08 -10.83 -23.12
N ARG A 178 11.55 -11.85 -22.44
CA ARG A 178 12.33 -12.92 -21.80
C ARG A 178 12.39 -14.20 -22.63
N GLY A 179 11.47 -14.38 -23.58
CA GLY A 179 11.49 -15.48 -24.55
C GLY A 179 12.35 -15.14 -25.76
#